data_AF-A0A1Z4NL53-F1
#
_entry.id   AF-A0A1Z4NL53-F1
#
_cell.length_a   1.000
_cell.length_b   1.000
_cell.length_c   1.000
_cell.angle_alpha   90.00
_cell.angle_beta   90.00
_cell.angle_gamma   90.00
#
_symmetry.space_group_name_H-M   'P 1'
#
loop_
_entity.id
_entity.type
_entity.pdbx_description
1 polymer ?
#
loop_
_entity_poly.entity_id
_entity_poly.type
_entity_poly.pdbx_seq_one_letter_code
_entity_poly.pdbx_strand_id
1 'polypeptide(L)'
;MAKVSQVNPNRLFSNLELVSGRLQHQPGSLWGSVALVAGTTVGAGILALPAVTLPSGILPSTVLLIAVWGFVVVSALLIAEVAINGMRSTGKASNGLRTMVAGTLGEFAAQVTGILYLFLNYALIVAYISQGGDILSAALARILSLEKIPIWVGKTAFVVIFGGMLYSLREKVVEKINSAFVGIVIVSFLGLLLLVRQQINPAQFLLQNWFALPGAVSVMLVALFFHNIIPVVVVQLEGDISKIRQSIVLGSAIPMLMFLVWNGAILASVSPDLWQSQNQFDPLQILRSGNAGEWLGILVSLFSEFAIVTSFIGFVYGLIDYWQDITQEIKNHRFSLQLNRLSTYSIVLLPAIGLSNLNPNLFFVALDYAGTFSMSILGGIIPALMAWQQRRNHQQNNYQYNYLVGGGNLTLIILAGIGVSIILI
;
A
#
# COMPACT_ATOMS: atom_id res chain seq x y z
N MET A 1 3.09 46.87 10.89
CA MET A 1 1.78 46.20 10.84
C MET A 1 1.96 44.82 10.27
N ALA A 2 1.95 43.79 11.11
CA ALA A 2 1.91 42.40 10.61
C ALA A 2 0.56 42.21 9.89
N LYS A 3 0.58 41.75 8.63
CA LYS A 3 -0.63 41.25 7.97
C LYS A 3 -1.23 40.19 8.89
N VAL A 4 -2.36 40.47 9.51
CA VAL A 4 -3.18 39.45 10.15
C VAL A 4 -3.54 38.50 9.02
N SER A 5 -2.86 37.36 8.97
CA SER A 5 -3.16 36.30 8.02
C SER A 5 -4.64 35.97 8.19
N GLN A 6 -5.44 36.18 7.15
CA GLN A 6 -6.85 35.83 7.17
C GLN A 6 -6.97 34.39 7.68
N VAL A 7 -7.67 34.21 8.80
CA VAL A 7 -7.91 32.89 9.39
C VAL A 7 -8.71 32.11 8.36
N ASN A 8 -8.10 31.07 7.78
CA ASN A 8 -8.80 30.19 6.85
C ASN A 8 -9.93 29.48 7.63
N PRO A 9 -11.21 29.71 7.30
CA PRO A 9 -12.34 29.16 8.06
C PRO A 9 -12.41 27.63 8.00
N ASN A 10 -11.70 27.00 7.07
CA ASN A 10 -11.70 25.55 6.87
C ASN A 10 -10.60 24.81 7.66
N ARG A 11 -9.75 25.54 8.42
CA ARG A 11 -8.61 24.98 9.15
C ARG A 11 -8.99 24.65 10.60
N LEU A 12 -8.69 23.44 11.06
CA LEU A 12 -8.97 23.02 12.45
C LEU A 12 -7.88 23.43 13.44
N PHE A 13 -6.62 23.33 13.05
CA PHE A 13 -5.45 23.67 13.88
C PHE A 13 -4.29 24.12 12.99
N SER A 14 -3.14 24.51 13.57
CA SER A 14 -1.96 24.93 12.79
C SER A 14 -0.75 24.07 13.12
N ASN A 15 -0.13 23.51 12.09
CA ASN A 15 1.16 22.83 12.19
C ASN A 15 2.25 23.91 12.35
N LEU A 16 2.88 23.95 13.53
CA LEU A 16 3.89 24.94 13.87
C LEU A 16 5.23 24.25 14.12
N GLU A 17 6.29 24.74 13.48
CA GLU A 17 7.66 24.31 13.74
C GLU A 17 8.49 25.47 14.30
N LEU A 18 9.37 25.17 15.25
CA LEU A 18 10.26 26.17 15.85
C LEU A 18 11.49 26.37 14.95
N VAL A 19 11.42 27.30 14.02
CA VAL A 19 12.53 27.61 13.10
C VAL A 19 13.23 28.88 13.57
N SER A 20 14.50 28.74 13.98
CA SER A 20 15.34 29.85 14.45
C SER A 20 14.70 30.67 15.58
N GLY A 21 14.10 29.99 16.56
CA GLY A 21 13.46 30.63 17.72
C GLY A 21 12.11 31.30 17.44
N ARG A 22 11.53 31.11 16.25
CA ARG A 22 10.18 31.59 15.91
C ARG A 22 9.29 30.42 15.52
N LEU A 23 8.06 30.39 16.04
CA LEU A 23 7.03 29.46 15.59
C LEU A 23 6.59 29.88 14.18
N GLN A 24 6.89 29.04 13.19
CA GLN A 24 6.49 29.24 11.81
C GLN A 24 5.43 28.21 11.44
N HIS A 25 4.38 28.69 10.78
CA HIS A 25 3.33 27.84 10.22
C HIS A 25 3.88 27.09 9.01
N GLN A 26 3.88 25.76 9.09
CA GLN A 26 4.28 24.87 8.01
C GLN A 26 3.09 24.00 7.60
N PRO A 27 2.17 24.52 6.78
CA PRO A 27 1.05 23.73 6.30
C PRO A 27 1.54 22.64 5.35
N GLY A 28 0.93 21.47 5.45
CA GLY A 28 1.07 20.46 4.41
C GLY A 28 0.58 20.96 3.05
N SER A 29 1.27 20.53 2.00
CA SER A 29 0.85 20.84 0.63
C SER A 29 -0.10 19.76 0.11
N LEU A 30 -1.14 20.16 -0.63
CA LEU A 30 -2.05 19.22 -1.30
C LEU A 30 -1.28 18.22 -2.16
N TRP A 31 -0.34 18.71 -2.96
CA TRP A 31 0.47 17.88 -3.84
C TRP A 31 1.42 16.96 -3.08
N GLY A 32 1.92 17.38 -1.92
CA GLY A 32 2.69 16.52 -1.02
C GLY A 32 1.84 15.35 -0.51
N SER A 33 0.60 15.61 -0.09
CA SER A 33 -0.32 14.56 0.34
C SER A 33 -0.81 13.68 -0.81
N VAL A 34 -1.03 14.23 -2.02
CA VAL A 34 -1.31 13.45 -3.24
C VAL A 34 -0.16 12.49 -3.54
N ALA A 35 1.08 12.99 -3.50
CA ALA A 35 2.27 12.17 -3.73
C ALA A 35 2.45 11.10 -2.65
N LEU A 36 2.14 11.40 -1.39
CA LEU A 36 2.18 10.44 -0.28
C LEU A 36 1.18 9.29 -0.50
N VAL A 37 -0.06 9.60 -0.89
CA VAL A 37 -1.08 8.59 -1.22
C VAL A 37 -0.68 7.77 -2.43
N ALA A 38 -0.23 8.42 -3.51
CA ALA A 38 0.21 7.72 -4.71
C ALA A 38 1.40 6.79 -4.42
N GLY A 39 2.43 7.29 -3.74
CA GLY A 39 3.64 6.53 -3.43
C GLY A 39 3.39 5.37 -2.47
N THR A 40 2.43 5.48 -1.55
CA THR A 40 2.05 4.36 -0.65
C THR A 40 1.31 3.26 -1.42
N THR A 41 0.49 3.65 -2.40
CA THR A 41 -0.30 2.72 -3.20
C THR A 41 0.57 1.99 -4.24
N VAL A 42 1.55 2.68 -4.84
CA VAL A 42 2.47 2.06 -5.81
C VAL A 42 3.44 1.13 -5.09
N GLY A 43 3.30 -0.18 -5.33
CA GLY A 43 4.24 -1.18 -4.82
C GLY A 43 4.13 -2.54 -5.50
N ALA A 44 4.65 -3.60 -4.89
CA ALA A 44 4.73 -4.93 -5.53
C ALA A 44 3.38 -5.52 -5.94
N GLY A 45 2.26 -4.99 -5.42
CA GLY A 45 0.92 -5.34 -5.88
C GLY A 45 0.77 -5.18 -7.39
N ILE A 46 1.45 -4.21 -8.01
CA ILE A 46 1.42 -4.02 -9.47
C ILE A 46 1.89 -5.26 -10.25
N LEU A 47 2.88 -5.99 -9.72
CA LEU A 47 3.47 -7.16 -10.38
C LEU A 47 2.57 -8.39 -10.29
N ALA A 48 1.81 -8.47 -9.20
CA ALA A 48 0.88 -9.57 -8.96
C ALA A 48 -0.38 -9.45 -9.83
N LEU A 49 -0.80 -8.23 -10.19
CA LEU A 49 -2.06 -7.99 -10.89
C LEU A 49 -2.21 -8.82 -12.18
N PRO A 50 -1.29 -8.78 -13.17
CA PRO A 50 -1.45 -9.57 -14.38
C PRO A 50 -1.56 -11.07 -14.14
N ALA A 51 -0.87 -11.59 -13.11
CA ALA A 51 -0.87 -13.02 -12.81
C ALA A 51 -2.24 -13.51 -12.32
N VAL A 52 -2.91 -12.71 -11.50
CA VAL A 52 -4.23 -13.08 -10.95
C VAL A 52 -5.39 -12.67 -11.87
N THR A 53 -5.18 -11.72 -12.79
CA THR A 53 -6.22 -11.24 -13.71
C THR A 53 -6.21 -11.92 -15.06
N LEU A 54 -5.09 -12.54 -15.48
CA LEU A 54 -4.99 -13.20 -16.78
C LEU A 54 -6.15 -14.19 -17.03
N PRO A 55 -6.56 -15.05 -16.06
CA PRO A 55 -7.67 -15.97 -16.28
C PRO A 55 -9.02 -15.28 -16.51
N SER A 56 -9.18 -14.04 -16.03
CA SER A 56 -10.42 -13.24 -16.18
C SER A 56 -10.47 -12.43 -17.48
N GLY A 57 -9.31 -12.09 -18.05
CA GLY A 57 -9.20 -11.24 -19.23
C GLY A 57 -9.24 -9.74 -18.91
N ILE A 58 -9.05 -8.91 -19.96
CA ILE A 58 -8.81 -7.47 -19.81
C ILE A 58 -10.06 -6.73 -19.33
N LEU A 59 -11.21 -6.98 -19.95
CA LEU A 59 -12.44 -6.25 -19.62
C LEU A 59 -12.94 -6.57 -18.20
N PRO A 60 -13.09 -7.84 -17.79
CA PRO A 60 -13.55 -8.14 -16.43
C PRO A 60 -12.59 -7.62 -15.36
N SER A 61 -11.27 -7.78 -15.55
CA SER A 61 -10.28 -7.27 -14.59
C SER A 61 -10.27 -5.75 -14.49
N THR A 62 -10.48 -5.03 -15.59
CA THR A 62 -10.60 -3.56 -15.59
C THR A 62 -11.81 -3.09 -14.78
N VAL A 63 -12.98 -3.72 -15.01
CA VAL A 63 -14.20 -3.39 -14.26
C VAL A 63 -14.02 -3.66 -12.78
N LEU A 64 -13.41 -4.81 -12.43
CA LEU A 64 -13.14 -5.15 -11.03
C LEU A 64 -12.14 -4.18 -10.39
N LEU A 65 -11.06 -3.81 -11.07
CA LEU A 65 -10.06 -2.88 -10.52
C LEU A 65 -10.68 -1.50 -10.23
N ILE A 66 -11.56 -1.00 -11.10
CA ILE A 66 -12.30 0.25 -10.89
C ILE A 66 -13.27 0.11 -9.70
N ALA A 67 -13.97 -1.02 -9.58
CA ALA A 67 -14.89 -1.27 -8.48
C ALA A 67 -14.16 -1.35 -7.12
N VAL A 68 -13.04 -2.08 -7.06
CA VAL A 68 -12.18 -2.17 -5.87
C VAL A 68 -11.59 -0.81 -5.52
N TRP A 69 -11.13 -0.03 -6.51
CA TRP A 69 -10.68 1.34 -6.28
C TRP A 69 -11.78 2.21 -5.67
N GLY A 70 -13.01 2.14 -6.20
CA GLY A 70 -14.16 2.86 -5.64
C GLY A 70 -14.42 2.48 -4.19
N PHE A 71 -14.40 1.18 -3.88
CA PHE A 71 -14.53 0.67 -2.51
C PHE A 71 -13.45 1.21 -1.56
N VAL A 72 -12.19 1.13 -1.98
CA VAL A 72 -11.03 1.62 -1.21
C VAL A 72 -11.10 3.14 -0.99
N VAL A 73 -11.49 3.92 -2.01
CA VAL A 73 -11.64 5.38 -1.90
C VAL A 73 -12.73 5.74 -0.91
N VAL A 74 -13.90 5.10 -0.99
CA VAL A 74 -15.00 5.34 -0.05
C VAL A 74 -14.57 5.01 1.37
N SER A 75 -13.88 3.88 1.57
CA SER A 75 -13.37 3.51 2.88
C SER A 75 -12.33 4.48 3.43
N ALA A 76 -11.36 4.90 2.61
CA ALA A 76 -10.37 5.90 3.00
C ALA A 76 -11.03 7.24 3.38
N LEU A 77 -12.08 7.65 2.67
CA LEU A 77 -12.86 8.84 3.03
C LEU A 77 -13.61 8.67 4.35
N LEU A 78 -14.08 7.46 4.71
CA LEU A 78 -14.65 7.18 6.03
C LEU A 78 -13.60 7.27 7.14
N ILE A 79 -12.39 6.75 6.92
CA ILE A 79 -11.29 6.93 7.88
C ILE A 79 -10.98 8.42 8.06
N ALA A 80 -10.93 9.18 6.97
CA ALA A 80 -10.73 10.63 7.03
C ALA A 80 -11.86 11.35 7.77
N GLU A 81 -13.12 10.94 7.56
CA GLU A 81 -14.28 11.45 8.29
C GLU A 81 -14.13 11.23 9.80
N VAL A 82 -13.77 10.00 10.19
CA VAL A 82 -13.56 9.63 11.59
C VAL A 82 -12.43 10.44 12.20
N ALA A 83 -11.31 10.58 11.50
CA ALA A 83 -10.15 11.34 11.93
C ALA A 83 -10.49 12.82 12.16
N ILE A 84 -11.14 13.48 11.19
CA ILE A 84 -11.53 14.90 11.27
C ILE A 84 -12.44 15.14 12.47
N ASN A 85 -13.50 14.35 12.60
CA ASN A 85 -14.49 14.53 13.66
C ASN A 85 -13.92 14.13 15.03
N GLY A 86 -12.99 13.15 15.09
CA GLY A 86 -12.29 12.76 16.31
C GLY A 86 -11.35 13.85 16.82
N MET A 87 -10.62 14.53 15.91
CA MET A 87 -9.79 15.67 16.30
C MET A 87 -10.61 16.85 16.80
N ARG A 88 -11.80 17.09 16.22
CA ARG A 88 -12.72 18.14 16.68
C ARG A 88 -13.25 17.88 18.09
N SER A 89 -13.61 16.64 18.40
CA SER A 89 -14.18 16.31 19.72
C SER A 89 -13.12 16.23 20.82
N THR A 90 -11.92 15.75 20.50
CA THR A 90 -10.85 15.55 21.49
C THR A 90 -9.87 16.70 21.60
N GLY A 91 -9.80 17.58 20.59
CA GLY A 91 -8.79 18.64 20.48
C GLY A 91 -7.37 18.12 20.25
N LYS A 92 -7.19 16.82 20.00
CA LYS A 92 -5.89 16.18 19.82
C LYS A 92 -5.76 15.66 18.38
N ALA A 93 -4.61 15.90 17.76
CA ALA A 93 -4.25 15.21 16.53
C ALA A 93 -4.15 13.70 16.83
N SER A 94 -4.99 12.90 16.20
CA SER A 94 -4.89 11.44 16.29
C SER A 94 -3.93 10.96 15.21
N ASN A 95 -2.74 10.54 15.60
CA ASN A 95 -1.67 10.24 14.66
C ASN A 95 -1.72 8.81 14.08
N GLY A 96 -2.64 7.95 14.54
CA GLY A 96 -2.67 6.54 14.11
C GLY A 96 -4.06 5.91 14.04
N LEU A 97 -4.22 4.95 13.12
CA LEU A 97 -5.46 4.19 12.92
C LEU A 97 -5.87 3.43 14.18
N ARG A 98 -4.93 2.78 14.89
CA ARG A 98 -5.22 2.07 16.14
C ARG A 98 -5.83 2.98 17.20
N THR A 99 -5.27 4.17 17.40
CA THR A 99 -5.76 5.14 18.40
C THR A 99 -7.19 5.60 18.08
N MET A 100 -7.50 5.80 16.79
CA MET A 100 -8.87 6.13 16.39
C MET A 100 -9.82 4.97 16.68
N VAL A 101 -9.44 3.73 16.36
CA VAL A 101 -10.24 2.55 16.64
C VAL A 101 -10.49 2.39 18.14
N ALA A 102 -9.46 2.58 18.98
CA ALA A 102 -9.61 2.55 20.43
C ALA A 102 -10.63 3.58 20.93
N GLY A 103 -10.54 4.82 20.41
CA GLY A 103 -11.44 5.90 20.77
C GLY A 103 -12.88 5.73 20.30
N THR A 104 -13.13 4.94 19.24
CA THR A 104 -14.48 4.75 18.69
C THR A 104 -15.11 3.40 19.02
N LEU A 105 -14.38 2.30 18.86
CA LEU A 105 -14.87 0.92 18.97
C LEU A 105 -14.37 0.21 20.25
N GLY A 106 -13.47 0.85 21.00
CA GLY A 106 -12.91 0.31 22.24
C GLY A 106 -11.61 -0.47 22.03
N GLU A 107 -10.98 -0.84 23.15
CA GLU A 107 -9.61 -1.37 23.17
C GLU A 107 -9.48 -2.75 22.50
N PHE A 108 -10.51 -3.60 22.61
CA PHE A 108 -10.51 -4.91 21.96
C PHE A 108 -10.40 -4.78 20.44
N ALA A 109 -11.20 -3.91 19.82
CA ALA A 109 -11.14 -3.65 18.38
C ALA A 109 -9.79 -3.03 17.97
N ALA A 110 -9.20 -2.20 18.83
CA ALA A 110 -7.88 -1.60 18.60
C ALA A 110 -6.76 -2.66 18.62
N GLN A 111 -6.83 -3.63 19.53
CA GLN A 111 -5.89 -4.76 19.57
C GLN A 111 -6.00 -5.63 18.33
N VAL A 112 -7.22 -6.00 17.92
CA VAL A 112 -7.46 -6.77 16.68
C VAL A 112 -6.91 -6.00 15.46
N THR A 113 -7.19 -4.70 15.37
CA THR A 113 -6.66 -3.82 14.32
C THR A 113 -5.13 -3.82 14.33
N GLY A 114 -4.50 -3.75 15.50
CA GLY A 114 -3.05 -3.79 15.64
C GLY A 114 -2.43 -5.11 15.19
N ILE A 115 -3.05 -6.25 15.54
CA ILE A 115 -2.61 -7.58 15.12
C ILE A 115 -2.72 -7.74 13.60
N LEU A 116 -3.86 -7.33 13.02
CA LEU A 116 -4.07 -7.38 11.57
C LEU A 116 -3.12 -6.44 10.83
N TYR A 117 -2.83 -5.27 11.40
CA TYR A 117 -1.84 -4.35 10.85
C TYR A 117 -0.45 -4.98 10.83
N LEU A 118 -0.01 -5.58 11.94
CA LEU A 118 1.26 -6.33 11.97
C LEU A 118 1.28 -7.44 10.92
N PHE A 119 0.23 -8.26 10.87
CA PHE A 119 0.13 -9.36 9.93
C PHE A 119 0.21 -8.88 8.47
N LEU A 120 -0.54 -7.83 8.09
CA LEU A 120 -0.49 -7.21 6.76
C LEU A 120 0.92 -6.75 6.39
N ASN A 121 1.58 -5.99 7.27
CA ASN A 121 2.89 -5.44 6.97
C ASN A 121 3.97 -6.54 6.90
N TYR A 122 3.94 -7.53 7.80
CA TYR A 122 4.86 -8.66 7.72
C TYR A 122 4.63 -9.51 6.47
N ALA A 123 3.37 -9.78 6.10
CA ALA A 123 3.04 -10.49 4.87
C ALA A 123 3.60 -9.77 3.63
N LEU A 124 3.51 -8.45 3.60
CA LEU A 124 4.06 -7.63 2.52
C LEU A 124 5.59 -7.64 2.49
N ILE A 125 6.27 -7.52 3.62
CA ILE A 125 7.74 -7.63 3.66
C ILE A 125 8.20 -9.03 3.23
N VAL A 126 7.51 -10.09 3.66
CA VAL A 126 7.80 -11.47 3.21
C VAL A 126 7.62 -11.59 1.69
N ALA A 127 6.54 -11.04 1.15
CA ALA A 127 6.28 -11.02 -0.28
C ALA A 127 7.39 -10.27 -1.04
N TYR A 128 7.79 -9.10 -0.55
CA TYR A 128 8.85 -8.28 -1.16
C TYR A 128 10.21 -8.96 -1.14
N ILE A 129 10.60 -9.57 -0.01
CA ILE A 129 11.85 -10.33 0.09
C ILE A 129 11.80 -11.54 -0.86
N SER A 130 10.65 -12.21 -0.98
CA SER A 130 10.52 -13.35 -1.88
C SER A 130 10.71 -12.92 -3.34
N GLN A 131 9.89 -11.98 -3.83
CA GLN A 131 9.90 -11.59 -5.23
C GLN A 131 11.15 -10.79 -5.61
N GLY A 132 11.58 -9.85 -4.77
CA GLY A 132 12.81 -9.08 -5.00
C GLY A 132 14.05 -9.98 -4.93
N GLY A 133 14.07 -10.95 -4.01
CA GLY A 133 15.12 -11.96 -3.95
C GLY A 133 15.22 -12.80 -5.22
N ASP A 134 14.09 -13.21 -5.80
CA ASP A 134 14.05 -14.00 -7.02
C ASP A 134 14.54 -13.19 -8.24
N ILE A 135 14.10 -11.92 -8.37
CA ILE A 135 14.56 -11.01 -9.43
C ILE A 135 16.07 -10.72 -9.30
N LEU A 136 16.52 -10.43 -8.08
CA LEU A 136 17.92 -10.17 -7.78
C LEU A 136 18.78 -11.40 -8.06
N SER A 137 18.33 -12.61 -7.69
CA SER A 137 19.05 -13.86 -7.98
C SER A 137 19.23 -14.10 -9.48
N ALA A 138 18.18 -13.84 -10.27
CA ALA A 138 18.24 -13.96 -11.72
C ALA A 138 19.22 -12.94 -12.34
N ALA A 139 19.26 -11.72 -11.80
CA ALA A 139 20.22 -10.71 -12.21
C ALA A 139 21.66 -11.10 -11.86
N LEU A 140 21.92 -11.59 -10.64
CA LEU A 140 23.24 -12.08 -10.24
C LEU A 140 23.72 -13.26 -11.07
N ALA A 141 22.84 -14.23 -11.35
CA ALA A 141 23.16 -15.40 -12.16
C ALA A 141 23.64 -14.98 -13.55
N ARG A 142 22.97 -13.98 -14.15
CA ARG A 142 23.34 -13.42 -15.44
C ARG A 142 24.69 -12.68 -15.41
N ILE A 143 24.95 -11.87 -14.37
CA ILE A 143 26.20 -11.11 -14.23
C ILE A 143 27.39 -12.05 -14.00
N LEU A 144 27.21 -13.05 -13.13
CA LEU A 144 28.27 -14.01 -12.75
C LEU A 144 28.41 -15.17 -13.74
N SER A 145 27.58 -15.23 -14.79
CA SER A 145 27.51 -16.34 -15.75
C SER A 145 27.35 -17.71 -15.07
N LEU A 146 26.57 -17.76 -13.99
CA LEU A 146 26.26 -18.98 -13.25
C LEU A 146 24.89 -19.51 -13.70
N GLU A 147 24.79 -20.81 -13.99
CA GLU A 147 23.52 -21.40 -14.42
C GLU A 147 22.44 -21.40 -13.33
N LYS A 148 22.83 -21.60 -12.07
CA LYS A 148 21.89 -21.64 -10.93
C LYS A 148 22.50 -21.04 -9.68
N ILE A 149 21.77 -20.10 -9.08
CA ILE A 149 22.03 -19.60 -7.74
C ILE A 149 20.94 -20.16 -6.81
N PRO A 150 21.27 -20.68 -5.63
CA PRO A 150 20.26 -21.12 -4.67
C PRO A 150 19.31 -19.99 -4.30
N ILE A 151 18.00 -20.26 -4.24
CA ILE A 151 16.93 -19.27 -4.01
C ILE A 151 17.17 -18.44 -2.74
N TRP A 152 17.69 -19.08 -1.67
CA TRP A 152 17.97 -18.40 -0.41
C TRP A 152 19.04 -17.30 -0.53
N VAL A 153 19.97 -17.42 -1.49
CA VAL A 153 21.03 -16.43 -1.71
C VAL A 153 20.42 -15.12 -2.21
N GLY A 154 19.47 -15.18 -3.14
CA GLY A 154 18.78 -13.98 -3.64
C GLY A 154 18.03 -13.23 -2.55
N LYS A 155 17.21 -13.96 -1.79
CA LYS A 155 16.41 -13.43 -0.68
C LYS A 155 17.29 -12.84 0.43
N THR A 156 18.40 -13.51 0.74
CA THR A 156 19.38 -13.03 1.72
C THR A 156 20.12 -11.80 1.20
N ALA A 157 20.56 -11.81 -0.06
CA ALA A 157 21.21 -10.66 -0.69
C ALA A 157 20.29 -9.43 -0.69
N PHE A 158 19.00 -9.61 -1.00
CA PHE A 158 18.01 -8.53 -0.96
C PHE A 158 17.94 -7.86 0.42
N VAL A 159 17.82 -8.66 1.48
CA VAL A 159 17.76 -8.15 2.86
C VAL A 159 19.08 -7.52 3.30
N VAL A 160 20.23 -8.12 2.94
CA VAL A 160 21.55 -7.58 3.29
C VAL A 160 21.78 -6.23 2.59
N ILE A 161 21.43 -6.10 1.31
CA ILE A 161 21.61 -4.88 0.54
C ILE A 161 20.63 -3.80 1.02
N PHE A 162 19.33 -4.05 0.91
CA PHE A 162 18.32 -3.02 1.17
C PHE A 162 18.00 -2.87 2.66
N GLY A 163 17.91 -3.96 3.41
CA GLY A 163 17.77 -3.91 4.87
C GLY A 163 19.02 -3.35 5.55
N GLY A 164 20.21 -3.75 5.10
CA GLY A 164 21.48 -3.20 5.57
C GLY A 164 21.65 -1.71 5.24
N MET A 165 21.18 -1.28 4.06
CA MET A 165 21.10 0.13 3.67
C MET A 165 20.24 0.93 4.65
N LEU A 166 19.03 0.46 4.97
CA LEU A 166 18.13 1.12 5.93
C LEU A 166 18.73 1.18 7.34
N TYR A 167 19.38 0.11 7.77
CA TYR A 167 20.05 0.06 9.06
C TYR A 167 21.23 1.03 9.18
N SER A 168 22.04 1.17 8.11
CA SER A 168 23.34 1.86 8.18
C SER A 168 23.26 3.34 7.80
N LEU A 169 22.34 3.72 6.90
CA LEU A 169 22.24 5.08 6.40
C LEU A 169 21.39 5.98 7.31
N ARG A 170 21.54 7.29 7.11
CA ARG A 170 20.67 8.31 7.71
C ARG A 170 19.39 8.44 6.89
N GLU A 171 18.27 8.73 7.54
CA GLU A 171 16.95 8.89 6.90
C GLU A 171 16.98 9.80 5.67
N LYS A 172 17.60 10.99 5.79
CA LYS A 172 17.75 11.94 4.67
C LYS A 172 18.48 11.37 3.45
N VAL A 173 19.38 10.41 3.65
CA VAL A 173 20.10 9.75 2.54
C VAL A 173 19.20 8.69 1.91
N VAL A 174 18.50 7.91 2.75
CA VAL A 174 17.51 6.92 2.29
C VAL A 174 16.40 7.59 1.49
N GLU A 175 15.89 8.74 1.92
CA GLU A 175 14.88 9.52 1.17
C GLU A 175 15.38 9.91 -0.23
N LYS A 176 16.63 10.37 -0.35
CA LYS A 176 17.24 10.71 -1.65
C LYS A 176 17.39 9.49 -2.55
N ILE A 177 17.84 8.37 -1.99
CA ILE A 177 17.97 7.11 -2.74
C ILE A 177 16.59 6.61 -3.18
N ASN A 178 15.60 6.62 -2.30
CA ASN A 178 14.23 6.24 -2.62
C ASN A 178 13.64 7.12 -3.73
N SER A 179 13.88 8.44 -3.68
CA SER A 179 13.48 9.37 -4.74
C SER A 179 14.13 9.03 -6.09
N ALA A 180 15.41 8.62 -6.09
CA ALA A 180 16.09 8.17 -7.29
C ALA A 180 15.49 6.85 -7.83
N PHE A 181 15.18 5.89 -6.95
CA PHE A 181 14.52 4.64 -7.32
C PHE A 181 13.15 4.88 -7.95
N VAL A 182 12.34 5.79 -7.40
CA VAL A 182 11.06 6.20 -8.01
C VAL A 182 11.27 6.77 -9.42
N GLY A 183 12.33 7.57 -9.63
CA GLY A 183 12.71 8.04 -10.97
C GLY A 183 12.99 6.88 -11.94
N ILE A 184 13.72 5.85 -11.50
CA ILE A 184 13.97 4.64 -12.30
C ILE A 184 12.67 3.88 -12.59
N VAL A 185 11.77 3.75 -11.61
CA VAL A 185 10.46 3.12 -11.79
C VAL A 185 9.66 3.83 -12.88
N ILE A 186 9.59 5.17 -12.85
CA ILE A 186 8.86 5.95 -13.87
C ILE A 186 9.47 5.76 -15.25
N VAL A 187 10.80 5.89 -15.39
CA VAL A 187 11.47 5.77 -16.69
C VAL A 187 11.33 4.35 -17.26
N SER A 188 11.55 3.33 -16.42
CA SER A 188 11.39 1.93 -16.83
C SER A 188 9.95 1.61 -17.18
N PHE A 189 8.96 2.10 -16.42
CA PHE A 189 7.54 1.93 -16.74
C PHE A 189 7.18 2.54 -18.09
N LEU A 190 7.59 3.77 -18.37
CA LEU A 190 7.35 4.41 -19.67
C LEU A 190 8.03 3.63 -20.82
N GLY A 191 9.26 3.16 -20.61
CA GLY A 191 9.96 2.31 -21.57
C GLY A 191 9.22 0.99 -21.84
N LEU A 192 8.67 0.37 -20.79
CA LEU A 192 7.87 -0.84 -20.91
C LEU A 192 6.63 -0.63 -21.76
N LEU A 193 5.88 0.45 -21.53
CA LEU A 193 4.69 0.76 -22.31
C LEU A 193 4.99 0.96 -23.80
N LEU A 194 6.15 1.54 -24.13
CA LEU A 194 6.58 1.71 -25.51
C LEU A 194 6.90 0.37 -26.20
N LEU A 195 7.58 -0.55 -25.49
CA LEU A 195 7.94 -1.86 -26.04
C LEU A 195 6.75 -2.80 -26.14
N VAL A 196 5.86 -2.80 -25.14
CA VAL A 196 4.66 -3.63 -25.10
C VAL A 196 3.76 -3.36 -26.30
N ARG A 197 3.71 -2.11 -26.81
CA ARG A 197 2.94 -1.76 -28.02
C ARG A 197 3.17 -2.71 -29.19
N GLN A 198 4.37 -3.24 -29.35
CA GLN A 198 4.73 -4.12 -30.47
C GLN A 198 4.23 -5.57 -30.29
N GLN A 199 3.80 -5.95 -29.09
CA GLN A 199 3.36 -7.31 -28.72
C GLN A 199 1.86 -7.43 -28.51
N ILE A 200 1.11 -6.33 -28.63
CA ILE A 200 -0.34 -6.31 -28.42
C ILE A 200 -1.02 -7.20 -29.47
N ASN A 201 -1.70 -8.24 -28.99
CA ASN A 201 -2.57 -9.07 -29.79
C ASN A 201 -4.04 -8.65 -29.58
N PRO A 202 -4.72 -8.09 -30.60
CA PRO A 202 -6.11 -7.64 -30.48
C PRO A 202 -7.10 -8.74 -30.05
N ALA A 203 -6.80 -10.02 -30.32
CA ALA A 203 -7.65 -11.13 -29.92
C ALA A 203 -7.77 -11.26 -28.39
N GLN A 204 -6.77 -10.80 -27.63
CA GLN A 204 -6.78 -10.85 -26.16
C GLN A 204 -7.86 -9.95 -25.53
N PHE A 205 -8.30 -8.91 -26.24
CA PHE A 205 -9.38 -8.03 -25.77
C PHE A 205 -10.75 -8.71 -25.80
N LEU A 206 -10.90 -9.81 -26.56
CA LEU A 206 -12.15 -10.55 -26.65
C LEU A 206 -12.30 -11.61 -25.55
N LEU A 207 -11.22 -11.97 -24.86
CA LEU A 207 -11.27 -12.95 -23.77
C LEU A 207 -11.91 -12.33 -22.54
N GLN A 208 -13.00 -12.94 -22.09
CA GLN A 208 -13.75 -12.51 -20.92
C GLN A 208 -14.22 -13.72 -20.13
N ASN A 209 -13.73 -13.84 -18.90
CA ASN A 209 -14.20 -14.85 -17.96
C ASN A 209 -14.53 -14.19 -16.62
N TRP A 210 -15.80 -13.84 -16.45
CA TRP A 210 -16.30 -13.18 -15.25
C TRP A 210 -16.26 -14.08 -14.01
N PHE A 211 -16.26 -15.41 -14.18
CA PHE A 211 -16.19 -16.37 -13.06
C PHE A 211 -14.80 -16.45 -12.42
N ALA A 212 -13.75 -15.99 -13.12
CA ALA A 212 -12.40 -15.97 -12.60
C ALA A 212 -12.06 -14.71 -11.78
N LEU A 213 -12.99 -13.76 -11.65
CA LEU A 213 -12.80 -12.52 -10.89
C LEU A 213 -12.54 -12.70 -9.38
N PRO A 214 -13.22 -13.62 -8.66
CA PRO A 214 -13.09 -13.70 -7.21
C PRO A 214 -11.66 -13.89 -6.72
N GLY A 215 -10.85 -14.70 -7.42
CA GLY A 215 -9.45 -14.95 -7.09
C GLY A 215 -8.51 -13.75 -7.23
N ALA A 216 -8.94 -12.68 -7.90
CA ALA A 216 -8.14 -11.46 -8.06
C ALA A 216 -8.46 -10.37 -7.02
N VAL A 217 -9.64 -10.45 -6.37
CA VAL A 217 -10.15 -9.37 -5.50
C VAL A 217 -9.20 -9.07 -4.35
N SER A 218 -8.71 -10.12 -3.68
CA SER A 218 -7.82 -10.01 -2.54
C SER A 218 -6.52 -9.28 -2.88
N VAL A 219 -5.86 -9.72 -3.95
CA VAL A 219 -4.60 -9.10 -4.43
C VAL A 219 -4.83 -7.66 -4.89
N MET A 220 -5.96 -7.35 -5.54
CA MET A 220 -6.31 -5.98 -5.92
C MET A 220 -6.51 -5.06 -4.70
N LEU A 221 -7.12 -5.56 -3.63
CA LEU A 221 -7.29 -4.79 -2.39
C LEU A 221 -5.94 -4.44 -1.75
N VAL A 222 -5.02 -5.40 -1.71
CA VAL A 222 -3.66 -5.16 -1.19
C VAL A 222 -2.90 -4.19 -2.09
N ALA A 223 -3.00 -4.36 -3.41
CA ALA A 223 -2.34 -3.46 -4.37
C ALA A 223 -2.82 -2.01 -4.23
N LEU A 224 -4.08 -1.80 -3.87
CA LEU A 224 -4.68 -0.47 -3.70
C LEU A 224 -4.66 0.02 -2.23
N PHE A 225 -3.89 -0.61 -1.33
CA PHE A 225 -3.87 -0.23 0.08
C PHE A 225 -3.09 1.06 0.34
N PHE A 226 -3.74 2.02 1.00
CA PHE A 226 -3.10 3.23 1.55
C PHE A 226 -3.79 3.75 2.83
N HIS A 227 -4.64 2.95 3.47
CA HIS A 227 -5.50 3.41 4.57
C HIS A 227 -4.72 3.87 5.83
N ASN A 228 -3.51 3.35 6.02
CA ASN A 228 -2.64 3.66 7.17
C ASN A 228 -2.15 5.12 7.19
N ILE A 229 -1.96 5.74 6.03
CA ILE A 229 -1.47 7.13 5.93
C ILE A 229 -2.59 8.17 5.98
N ILE A 230 -3.86 7.75 5.93
CA ILE A 230 -5.01 8.68 5.92
C ILE A 230 -5.03 9.60 7.14
N PRO A 231 -4.81 9.12 8.39
CA PRO A 231 -4.77 10.02 9.55
C PRO A 231 -3.66 11.07 9.43
N VAL A 232 -2.50 10.66 8.90
CA VAL A 232 -1.35 11.55 8.66
C VAL A 232 -1.71 12.63 7.63
N VAL A 233 -2.35 12.26 6.52
CA VAL A 233 -2.81 13.21 5.50
C VAL A 233 -3.79 14.23 6.08
N VAL A 234 -4.73 13.77 6.91
CA VAL A 234 -5.71 14.64 7.56
C VAL A 234 -5.02 15.64 8.50
N VAL A 235 -4.02 15.19 9.26
CA VAL A 235 -3.24 16.05 10.17
C VAL A 235 -2.37 17.04 9.38
N GLN A 236 -1.69 16.57 8.33
CA GLN A 236 -0.83 17.36 7.46
C GLN A 236 -1.61 18.50 6.78
N LEU A 237 -2.85 18.24 6.38
CA LEU A 237 -3.73 19.22 5.74
C LEU A 237 -4.60 20.00 6.74
N GLU A 238 -4.32 19.88 8.04
CA GLU A 238 -4.96 20.66 9.11
C GLU A 238 -6.50 20.55 9.15
N GLY A 239 -7.03 19.41 8.68
CA GLY A 239 -8.46 19.16 8.59
C GLY A 239 -9.20 19.85 7.43
N ASP A 240 -8.49 20.44 6.44
CA ASP A 240 -9.09 21.03 5.24
C ASP A 240 -9.77 19.94 4.39
N ILE A 241 -11.08 19.80 4.54
CA ILE A 241 -11.90 18.73 3.93
C ILE A 241 -11.71 18.67 2.41
N SER A 242 -11.65 19.83 1.75
CA SER A 242 -11.55 19.89 0.30
C SER A 242 -10.22 19.32 -0.17
N LYS A 243 -9.12 19.75 0.48
CA LYS A 243 -7.79 19.23 0.18
C LYS A 243 -7.66 17.75 0.51
N ILE A 244 -8.18 17.31 1.66
CA ILE A 244 -8.15 15.91 2.09
C ILE A 244 -8.83 15.01 1.05
N ARG A 245 -10.05 15.37 0.64
CA ARG A 245 -10.79 14.63 -0.39
C ARG A 245 -10.02 14.60 -1.72
N GLN A 246 -9.47 15.74 -2.14
CA GLN A 246 -8.66 15.81 -3.37
C GLN A 246 -7.40 14.94 -3.26
N SER A 247 -6.69 14.96 -2.14
CA SER A 247 -5.49 14.14 -1.94
C SER A 247 -5.79 12.64 -1.97
N ILE A 248 -6.91 12.20 -1.40
CA ILE A 248 -7.32 10.79 -1.41
C ILE A 248 -7.71 10.36 -2.83
N VAL A 249 -8.59 11.12 -3.49
CA VAL A 249 -9.10 10.75 -4.82
C VAL A 249 -8.01 10.85 -5.89
N LEU A 250 -7.32 11.99 -5.99
CA LEU A 250 -6.27 12.18 -7.00
C LEU A 250 -5.05 11.31 -6.71
N GLY A 251 -4.66 11.21 -5.43
CA GLY A 251 -3.52 10.40 -5.02
C GLY A 251 -3.70 8.92 -5.29
N SER A 252 -4.91 8.36 -5.12
CA SER A 252 -5.19 6.96 -5.44
C SER A 252 -5.53 6.71 -6.91
N ALA A 253 -6.08 7.70 -7.62
CA ALA A 253 -6.38 7.60 -9.05
C ALA A 253 -5.12 7.44 -9.92
N ILE A 254 -4.01 8.09 -9.55
CA ILE A 254 -2.74 7.97 -10.28
C ILE A 254 -2.24 6.50 -10.32
N PRO A 255 -2.05 5.81 -9.18
CA PRO A 255 -1.75 4.37 -9.14
C PRO A 255 -2.80 3.52 -9.85
N MET A 256 -4.09 3.80 -9.69
CA MET A 256 -5.16 3.03 -10.33
C MET A 256 -5.05 3.07 -11.86
N LEU A 257 -4.83 4.25 -12.45
CA LEU A 257 -4.60 4.39 -13.89
C LEU A 257 -3.34 3.65 -14.33
N MET A 258 -2.27 3.75 -13.54
CA MET A 258 -1.03 3.02 -13.81
C MET A 258 -1.25 1.51 -13.80
N PHE A 259 -2.04 0.99 -12.86
CA PHE A 259 -2.40 -0.42 -12.73
C PHE A 259 -3.28 -0.89 -13.88
N LEU A 260 -4.26 -0.10 -14.32
CA LEU A 260 -5.08 -0.41 -15.50
C LEU A 260 -4.22 -0.53 -16.76
N VAL A 261 -3.35 0.45 -16.98
CA VAL A 261 -2.46 0.47 -18.15
C VAL A 261 -1.50 -0.70 -18.10
N TRP A 262 -0.86 -0.95 -16.94
CA TRP A 262 0.03 -2.09 -16.75
C TRP A 262 -0.67 -3.43 -16.98
N ASN A 263 -1.79 -3.66 -16.29
CA ASN A 263 -2.54 -4.91 -16.36
C ASN A 263 -3.03 -5.18 -17.79
N GLY A 264 -3.62 -4.17 -18.44
CA GLY A 264 -4.05 -4.27 -19.82
C GLY A 264 -2.90 -4.53 -20.80
N ALA A 265 -1.76 -3.85 -20.61
CA ALA A 265 -0.58 -4.01 -21.44
C ALA A 265 -0.03 -5.45 -21.38
N ILE A 266 0.08 -6.04 -20.17
CA ILE A 266 0.58 -7.41 -20.02
C ILE A 266 -0.43 -8.43 -20.55
N LEU A 267 -1.71 -8.32 -20.18
CA LEU A 267 -2.74 -9.25 -20.65
C LEU A 267 -2.90 -9.20 -22.18
N ALA A 268 -2.72 -8.03 -22.80
CA ALA A 268 -2.77 -7.91 -24.25
C ALA A 268 -1.55 -8.51 -24.97
N SER A 269 -0.44 -8.71 -24.26
CA SER A 269 0.83 -9.20 -24.83
C SER A 269 1.06 -10.69 -24.61
N VAL A 270 0.34 -11.31 -23.68
CA VAL A 270 0.51 -12.72 -23.33
C VAL A 270 -0.60 -13.57 -23.94
N SER A 271 -0.23 -14.58 -24.72
CA SER A 271 -1.18 -15.56 -25.26
C SER A 271 -1.62 -16.57 -24.17
N PRO A 272 -2.92 -16.91 -24.05
CA PRO A 272 -3.46 -17.86 -23.07
C PRO A 272 -2.86 -19.27 -23.18
N ASP A 273 -2.41 -19.66 -24.37
CA ASP A 273 -1.80 -20.98 -24.61
C ASP A 273 -0.50 -21.18 -23.80
N LEU A 274 0.22 -20.09 -23.52
CA LEU A 274 1.41 -20.10 -22.66
C LEU A 274 1.05 -20.40 -21.19
N TRP A 275 -0.16 -20.02 -20.75
CA TRP A 275 -0.65 -20.24 -19.39
C TRP A 275 -0.95 -21.72 -19.10
N GLN A 276 -1.47 -22.47 -20.08
CA GLN A 276 -1.74 -23.91 -19.91
C GLN A 276 -0.48 -24.78 -19.89
N SER A 277 0.63 -24.27 -20.42
CA SER A 277 1.89 -25.02 -20.58
C SER A 277 2.84 -24.93 -19.37
N GLN A 278 2.62 -23.99 -18.45
CA GLN A 278 3.48 -23.79 -17.28
C GLN A 278 2.67 -23.90 -15.98
N ASN A 279 3.06 -24.82 -15.10
CA ASN A 279 2.46 -25.00 -13.77
C ASN A 279 2.62 -23.77 -12.83
N GLN A 280 3.36 -22.75 -13.25
CA GLN A 280 3.60 -21.54 -12.46
C GLN A 280 3.75 -20.33 -13.40
N PHE A 281 2.77 -19.43 -13.37
CA PHE A 281 2.73 -18.24 -14.22
C PHE A 281 3.59 -17.12 -13.61
N ASP A 282 4.76 -16.88 -14.19
CA ASP A 282 5.54 -15.65 -13.98
C ASP A 282 5.39 -14.77 -15.23
N PRO A 283 4.51 -13.74 -15.21
CA PRO A 283 4.32 -12.86 -16.36
C PRO A 283 5.62 -12.17 -16.79
N LEU A 284 6.60 -12.03 -15.88
CA LEU A 284 7.91 -11.47 -16.17
C LEU A 284 8.77 -12.44 -17.02
N GLN A 285 8.62 -13.75 -16.84
CA GLN A 285 9.34 -14.76 -17.65
C GLN A 285 8.82 -14.89 -19.07
N ILE A 286 7.51 -14.81 -19.26
CA ILE A 286 6.90 -14.87 -20.60
C ILE A 286 7.30 -13.64 -21.42
N LEU A 287 7.23 -12.46 -20.80
CA LEU A 287 7.69 -11.19 -21.38
C LEU A 287 9.18 -11.21 -21.77
N ARG A 288 10.03 -11.92 -21.02
CA ARG A 288 11.45 -12.14 -21.34
C ARG A 288 11.67 -13.05 -22.57
N SER A 289 10.72 -13.93 -22.88
CA SER A 289 10.82 -14.93 -23.97
C SER A 289 10.28 -14.47 -25.34
N GLY A 290 9.63 -13.29 -25.42
CA GLY A 290 9.05 -12.77 -26.66
C GLY A 290 10.06 -12.19 -27.67
N ASN A 291 9.61 -11.82 -28.88
CA ASN A 291 10.45 -11.33 -29.99
C ASN A 291 11.21 -10.00 -29.74
N ALA A 292 10.83 -9.22 -28.71
CA ALA A 292 11.60 -8.04 -28.24
C ALA A 292 12.43 -8.34 -26.96
N GLY A 293 12.60 -9.63 -26.64
CA GLY A 293 12.61 -10.18 -25.29
C GLY A 293 13.73 -9.75 -24.36
N GLU A 294 14.90 -9.39 -24.88
CA GLU A 294 16.03 -9.02 -24.02
C GLU A 294 15.82 -7.65 -23.36
N TRP A 295 15.48 -6.61 -24.13
CA TRP A 295 15.26 -5.26 -23.61
C TRP A 295 14.00 -5.17 -22.75
N LEU A 296 12.93 -5.85 -23.16
CA LEU A 296 11.71 -5.90 -22.38
C LEU A 296 11.97 -6.61 -21.04
N GLY A 297 12.67 -7.74 -21.07
CA GLY A 297 13.07 -8.47 -19.87
C GLY A 297 13.91 -7.64 -18.89
N ILE A 298 14.85 -6.84 -19.39
CA ILE A 298 15.67 -5.93 -18.58
C ILE A 298 14.79 -4.86 -17.94
N LEU A 299 13.96 -4.17 -18.73
CA LEU A 299 13.09 -3.10 -18.22
C LEU A 299 12.08 -3.62 -17.19
N VAL A 300 11.52 -4.81 -17.41
CA VAL A 300 10.58 -5.44 -16.47
C VAL A 300 11.28 -5.77 -15.16
N SER A 301 12.53 -6.25 -15.23
CA SER A 301 13.30 -6.59 -14.04
C SER A 301 13.66 -5.34 -13.24
N LEU A 302 14.13 -4.28 -13.92
CA LEU A 302 14.43 -3.00 -13.28
C LEU A 302 13.19 -2.38 -12.64
N PHE A 303 12.10 -2.29 -13.42
CA PHE A 303 10.83 -1.78 -12.92
C PHE A 303 10.37 -2.54 -11.68
N SER A 304 10.34 -3.88 -11.76
CA SER A 304 9.91 -4.75 -10.67
C SER A 304 10.77 -4.59 -9.42
N GLU A 305 12.10 -4.68 -9.57
CA GLU A 305 13.03 -4.63 -8.45
C GLU A 305 12.94 -3.27 -7.73
N PHE A 306 13.02 -2.17 -8.48
CA PHE A 306 12.98 -0.83 -7.87
C PHE A 306 11.59 -0.52 -7.29
N ALA A 307 10.50 -0.96 -7.92
CA ALA A 307 9.15 -0.79 -7.34
C ALA A 307 9.00 -1.56 -6.02
N ILE A 308 9.49 -2.80 -5.95
CA ILE A 308 9.50 -3.60 -4.71
C ILE A 308 10.33 -2.90 -3.64
N VAL A 309 11.54 -2.45 -3.98
CA VAL A 309 12.45 -1.80 -3.03
C VAL A 309 11.85 -0.49 -2.50
N THR A 310 11.25 0.34 -3.35
CA THR A 310 10.62 1.59 -2.90
C THR A 310 9.52 1.36 -1.87
N SER A 311 8.70 0.33 -2.05
CA SER A 311 7.65 -0.02 -1.08
C SER A 311 8.23 -0.71 0.16
N PHE A 312 9.22 -1.59 -0.01
CA PHE A 312 9.90 -2.25 1.09
C PHE A 312 10.46 -1.25 2.10
N ILE A 313 11.06 -0.15 1.62
CA ILE A 313 11.53 0.96 2.49
C ILE A 313 10.39 1.50 3.36
N GLY A 314 9.23 1.80 2.76
CA GLY A 314 8.07 2.33 3.48
C GLY A 314 7.50 1.35 4.51
N PHE A 315 7.36 0.08 4.16
CA PHE A 315 6.82 -0.96 5.05
C PHE A 315 7.77 -1.29 6.21
N VAL A 316 9.08 -1.29 5.97
CA VAL A 316 10.08 -1.48 7.03
C VAL A 316 10.05 -0.34 8.02
N TYR A 317 10.04 0.92 7.56
CA TYR A 317 9.90 2.07 8.47
C TYR A 317 8.57 2.06 9.22
N GLY A 318 7.45 1.75 8.54
CA GLY A 318 6.14 1.64 9.18
C GLY A 318 6.11 0.61 10.31
N LEU A 319 6.73 -0.56 10.14
CA LEU A 319 6.85 -1.55 11.22
C LEU A 319 7.83 -1.15 12.32
N ILE A 320 8.94 -0.50 11.98
CA ILE A 320 9.90 0.01 12.96
C ILE A 320 9.20 1.00 13.90
N ASP A 321 8.49 1.98 13.33
CA ASP A 321 7.75 2.99 14.09
C ASP A 321 6.68 2.33 14.96
N TYR A 322 5.92 1.39 14.39
CA TYR A 322 4.88 0.67 15.11
C TYR A 322 5.42 -0.18 16.28
N TRP A 323 6.56 -0.85 16.12
CA TRP A 323 7.22 -1.58 17.22
C TRP A 323 7.77 -0.64 18.29
N GLN A 324 8.28 0.54 17.90
CA GLN A 324 8.70 1.56 18.85
C GLN A 324 7.50 2.09 19.65
N ASP A 325 6.36 2.34 19.00
CA ASP A 325 5.14 2.77 19.68
C ASP A 325 4.63 1.74 20.68
N ILE A 326 4.57 0.45 20.28
CA ILE A 326 4.18 -0.64 21.20
C ILE A 326 5.11 -0.71 22.41
N THR A 327 6.42 -0.65 22.17
CA THR A 327 7.39 -0.76 23.28
C THR A 327 7.34 0.44 24.22
N GLN A 328 7.06 1.65 23.70
CA GLN A 328 6.81 2.83 24.52
C GLN A 328 5.51 2.72 25.33
N GLU A 329 4.44 2.17 24.76
CA GLU A 329 3.18 1.95 25.46
C GLU A 329 3.31 0.94 26.61
N ILE A 330 4.06 -0.16 26.39
CA ILE A 330 4.40 -1.16 27.40
C ILE A 330 5.29 -0.56 28.51
N LYS A 331 6.23 0.32 28.13
CA LYS A 331 7.12 1.02 29.07
C LYS A 331 6.36 1.87 30.08
N ASN A 332 5.33 2.57 29.63
CA ASN A 332 4.49 3.38 30.51
C ASN A 332 3.67 2.55 31.49
N HIS A 333 3.45 1.26 31.19
CA HIS A 333 2.62 0.41 32.02
C HIS A 333 3.41 -0.41 33.04
N ARG A 334 4.44 -1.22 32.69
CA ARG A 334 5.13 -2.09 33.69
C ARG A 334 6.57 -2.56 33.41
N PHE A 335 7.21 -2.28 32.26
CA PHE A 335 8.51 -2.91 31.92
C PHE A 335 9.45 -2.05 31.06
N SER A 336 10.71 -1.86 31.45
CA SER A 336 11.70 -1.04 30.74
C SER A 336 12.41 -1.80 29.60
N LEU A 337 11.68 -2.18 28.55
CA LEU A 337 12.27 -2.79 27.36
C LEU A 337 12.70 -1.67 26.37
N GLN A 338 13.97 -1.28 26.39
CA GLN A 338 14.56 -0.40 25.36
C GLN A 338 15.05 -1.25 24.19
N LEU A 339 14.34 -1.20 23.05
CA LEU A 339 14.87 -1.77 21.81
C LEU A 339 15.92 -0.82 21.24
N ASN A 340 17.17 -1.28 21.21
CA ASN A 340 18.21 -0.60 20.44
C ASN A 340 17.91 -0.74 18.94
N ARG A 341 18.47 0.15 18.11
CA ARG A 341 18.27 0.15 16.64
C ARG A 341 18.46 -1.24 16.03
N LEU A 342 19.50 -1.98 16.44
CA LEU A 342 19.75 -3.33 15.96
C LEU A 342 18.58 -4.30 16.27
N SER A 343 18.03 -4.24 17.48
CA SER A 343 16.93 -5.10 17.92
C SER A 343 15.64 -4.78 17.14
N THR A 344 15.35 -3.50 16.91
CA THR A 344 14.16 -3.09 16.14
C THR A 344 14.25 -3.50 14.66
N TYR A 345 15.43 -3.40 14.05
CA TYR A 345 15.61 -3.90 12.68
C TYR A 345 15.56 -5.43 12.62
N SER A 346 16.12 -6.11 13.63
CA SER A 346 16.14 -7.57 13.70
C SER A 346 14.74 -8.16 13.86
N ILE A 347 13.89 -7.60 14.72
CA ILE A 347 12.52 -8.10 14.91
C ILE A 347 11.65 -7.92 13.65
N VAL A 348 11.97 -6.94 12.81
CA VAL A 348 11.27 -6.73 11.53
C VAL A 348 11.81 -7.65 10.44
N LEU A 349 13.13 -7.70 10.24
CA LEU A 349 13.73 -8.36 9.08
C LEU A 349 13.99 -9.86 9.29
N LEU A 350 14.40 -10.31 10.48
CA LEU A 350 14.74 -11.73 10.71
C LEU A 350 13.55 -12.69 10.59
N PRO A 351 12.35 -12.37 11.14
CA PRO A 351 11.19 -13.23 10.91
C PRO A 351 10.80 -13.24 9.43
N ALA A 352 10.87 -12.10 8.75
CA ALA A 352 10.45 -11.98 7.35
C ALA A 352 11.37 -12.76 6.39
N ILE A 353 12.70 -12.71 6.59
CA ILE A 353 13.65 -13.53 5.82
C ILE A 353 13.52 -15.01 6.16
N GLY A 354 13.27 -15.36 7.42
CA GLY A 354 13.03 -16.74 7.84
C GLY A 354 11.82 -17.32 7.09
N LEU A 355 10.69 -16.63 7.16
CA LEU A 355 9.47 -17.03 6.48
C LEU A 355 9.62 -17.08 4.96
N SER A 356 10.22 -16.06 4.34
CA SER A 356 10.37 -16.01 2.87
C SER A 356 11.24 -17.15 2.32
N ASN A 357 12.14 -17.72 3.12
CA ASN A 357 12.95 -18.89 2.74
C ASN A 357 12.23 -20.22 2.89
N LEU A 358 11.15 -20.32 3.68
CA LEU A 358 10.44 -21.59 3.92
C LEU A 358 9.65 -22.06 2.70
N ASN A 359 9.12 -21.13 1.90
CA ASN A 359 8.31 -21.48 0.74
C ASN A 359 8.54 -20.48 -0.41
N PRO A 360 8.97 -20.94 -1.61
CA PRO A 360 9.21 -20.08 -2.76
C PRO A 360 7.95 -19.37 -3.27
N ASN A 361 6.75 -19.92 -3.00
CA ASN A 361 5.47 -19.40 -3.50
C ASN A 361 4.78 -18.44 -2.51
N LEU A 362 5.49 -17.96 -1.50
CA LEU A 362 4.91 -17.08 -0.47
C LEU A 362 4.44 -15.73 -0.99
N PHE A 363 4.92 -15.26 -2.14
CA PHE A 363 4.51 -13.96 -2.68
C PHE A 363 2.99 -13.86 -2.86
N PHE A 364 2.41 -14.73 -3.70
CA PHE A 364 0.96 -14.70 -3.97
C PHE A 364 0.14 -15.11 -2.76
N VAL A 365 0.59 -16.14 -2.03
CA VAL A 365 -0.10 -16.62 -0.81
C VAL A 365 -0.16 -15.52 0.24
N ALA A 366 0.94 -14.80 0.48
CA ALA A 366 0.97 -13.72 1.46
C ALA A 366 0.08 -12.56 1.04
N LEU A 367 0.07 -12.17 -0.25
CA LEU A 367 -0.83 -11.13 -0.76
C LEU A 367 -2.29 -11.54 -0.64
N ASP A 368 -2.62 -12.79 -0.93
CA ASP A 368 -3.99 -13.29 -0.85
C ASP A 368 -4.50 -13.34 0.59
N TYR A 369 -3.74 -13.90 1.54
CA TYR A 369 -4.14 -13.86 2.95
C TYR A 369 -4.19 -12.43 3.52
N ALA A 370 -3.25 -11.57 3.11
CA ALA A 370 -3.23 -10.18 3.53
C ALA A 370 -4.46 -9.41 3.03
N GLY A 371 -4.89 -9.64 1.79
CA GLY A 371 -6.07 -9.00 1.23
C GLY A 371 -7.35 -9.54 1.84
N THR A 372 -7.53 -10.85 1.83
CA THR A 372 -8.78 -11.50 2.25
C THR A 372 -9.08 -11.21 3.71
N PHE A 373 -8.10 -11.30 4.61
CA PHE A 373 -8.33 -11.10 6.03
C PHE A 373 -8.03 -9.68 6.49
N SER A 374 -6.83 -9.15 6.18
CA SER A 374 -6.43 -7.85 6.74
C SER A 374 -7.16 -6.71 6.05
N MET A 375 -7.18 -6.69 4.71
CA MET A 375 -7.80 -5.57 3.98
C MET A 375 -9.32 -5.55 4.13
N SER A 376 -9.98 -6.70 4.10
CA SER A 376 -11.42 -6.77 4.31
C SER A 376 -11.85 -6.24 5.68
N ILE A 377 -11.07 -6.51 6.73
CA ILE A 377 -11.37 -6.04 8.08
C ILE A 377 -10.88 -4.59 8.27
N LEU A 378 -9.61 -4.30 8.02
CA LEU A 378 -9.00 -2.98 8.25
C LEU A 378 -9.51 -1.91 7.28
N GLY A 379 -9.73 -2.29 6.03
CA GLY A 379 -10.18 -1.42 4.95
C GLY A 379 -11.67 -1.54 4.65
N GLY A 380 -12.38 -2.56 5.12
CA GLY A 380 -13.83 -2.68 4.94
C GLY A 380 -14.60 -2.45 6.23
N ILE A 381 -14.54 -3.45 7.11
CA ILE A 381 -15.42 -3.52 8.29
C ILE A 381 -15.11 -2.40 9.29
N ILE A 382 -13.85 -2.19 9.65
CA ILE A 382 -13.44 -1.23 10.68
C ILE A 382 -13.85 0.22 10.32
N PRO A 383 -13.55 0.75 9.12
CA PRO A 383 -13.95 2.11 8.73
C PRO A 383 -15.47 2.31 8.77
N ALA A 384 -16.25 1.33 8.32
CA ALA A 384 -17.70 1.38 8.36
C ALA A 384 -18.24 1.43 9.81
N LEU A 385 -17.71 0.58 10.70
CA LEU A 385 -18.10 0.54 12.11
C LEU A 385 -17.71 1.82 12.86
N MET A 386 -16.49 2.33 12.62
CA MET A 386 -16.02 3.58 13.24
C MET A 386 -16.93 4.75 12.86
N ALA A 387 -17.23 4.90 11.56
CA ALA A 387 -18.11 5.94 11.07
C ALA A 387 -19.54 5.79 11.62
N TRP A 388 -20.07 4.56 11.68
CA TRP A 388 -21.38 4.29 12.28
C TRP A 388 -21.45 4.78 13.73
N GLN A 389 -20.50 4.33 14.55
CA GLN A 389 -20.49 4.65 15.98
C GLN A 389 -20.37 6.16 16.21
N GLN A 390 -19.51 6.82 15.43
CA GLN A 390 -19.31 8.26 15.54
C GLN A 390 -20.53 9.07 15.08
N ARG A 391 -21.17 8.69 13.96
CA ARG A 391 -22.41 9.32 13.48
C ARG A 391 -23.57 9.17 14.47
N ARG A 392 -23.68 8.00 15.11
CA ARG A 392 -24.68 7.74 16.16
C ARG A 392 -24.45 8.60 17.40
N ASN A 393 -23.21 8.69 17.88
CA ASN A 393 -22.85 9.53 19.02
C ASN A 393 -23.07 11.02 18.73
N HIS A 394 -22.86 11.45 17.48
CA HIS A 394 -23.15 12.81 17.06
C HIS A 394 -24.65 13.15 17.15
N GLN A 395 -25.53 12.26 16.66
CA GLN A 395 -26.99 12.45 16.75
C GLN A 395 -27.47 12.61 18.20
N GLN A 396 -26.76 12.04 19.16
CA GLN A 396 -27.09 12.15 20.59
C GLN A 396 -26.57 13.45 21.22
N ASN A 397 -25.44 13.97 20.75
CA ASN A 397 -24.70 15.04 21.44
C ASN A 397 -24.71 16.41 20.71
N ASN A 398 -25.34 16.54 19.54
CA ASN A 398 -25.60 17.81 18.82
C ASN A 398 -24.37 18.72 18.55
N TYR A 399 -23.17 18.17 18.37
CA TYR A 399 -21.98 18.93 17.94
C TYR A 399 -21.89 19.04 16.40
N GLN A 400 -21.03 19.87 15.80
CA GLN A 400 -20.92 19.93 14.32
C GLN A 400 -20.18 18.71 13.73
N TYR A 401 -20.86 17.89 12.94
CA TYR A 401 -20.28 16.75 12.22
C TYR A 401 -20.09 17.02 10.74
N ASN A 402 -18.89 16.75 10.23
CA ASN A 402 -18.62 16.79 8.80
C ASN A 402 -18.79 15.41 8.20
N TYR A 403 -19.67 15.29 7.21
CA TYR A 403 -19.76 14.11 6.37
C TYR A 403 -18.82 14.25 5.18
N LEU A 404 -17.90 13.31 5.00
CA LEU A 404 -17.08 13.19 3.79
C LEU A 404 -17.69 12.18 2.81
N VAL A 405 -18.47 11.22 3.33
CA VAL A 405 -19.14 10.18 2.53
C VAL A 405 -20.66 10.29 2.69
N GLY A 406 -21.35 10.47 1.57
CA GLY A 406 -22.81 10.48 1.50
C GLY A 406 -23.45 9.10 1.66
N GLY A 407 -24.78 9.03 1.56
CA GLY A 407 -25.54 7.76 1.54
C GLY A 407 -25.87 7.15 2.91
N GLY A 408 -25.56 7.86 4.01
CA GLY A 408 -26.04 7.53 5.35
C GLY A 408 -25.61 6.15 5.85
N ASN A 409 -26.51 5.42 6.49
CA ASN A 409 -26.21 4.09 7.03
C ASN A 409 -26.12 3.02 5.92
N LEU A 410 -26.77 3.23 4.78
CA LEU A 410 -26.79 2.27 3.68
C LEU A 410 -25.40 2.07 3.07
N THR A 411 -24.63 3.14 2.89
CA THR A 411 -23.24 3.03 2.41
C THR A 411 -22.35 2.29 3.41
N LEU A 412 -22.56 2.47 4.71
CA LEU A 412 -21.84 1.75 5.75
C LEU A 412 -22.16 0.25 5.75
N ILE A 413 -23.44 -0.11 5.60
CA ILE A 413 -23.89 -1.51 5.51
C ILE A 413 -23.31 -2.18 4.27
N ILE A 414 -23.36 -1.51 3.11
CA ILE A 414 -22.80 -2.05 1.86
C ILE A 414 -21.29 -2.27 2.00
N LEU A 415 -20.56 -1.30 2.56
CA LEU A 415 -19.12 -1.37 2.69
C LEU A 415 -18.68 -2.48 3.66
N ALA A 416 -19.36 -2.61 4.81
CA ALA A 416 -19.15 -3.72 5.73
C ALA A 416 -19.54 -5.07 5.10
N GLY A 417 -20.65 -5.12 4.36
CA GLY A 417 -21.14 -6.32 3.68
C GLY A 417 -20.18 -6.81 2.59
N ILE A 418 -19.60 -5.89 1.81
CA ILE A 418 -18.54 -6.22 0.84
C ILE A 418 -17.34 -6.81 1.57
N GLY A 419 -16.87 -6.17 2.66
CA GLY A 419 -15.77 -6.71 3.47
C GLY A 419 -16.04 -8.12 3.98
N VAL A 420 -17.26 -8.40 4.48
CA VAL A 420 -17.65 -9.75 4.90
C VAL A 420 -17.69 -10.72 3.73
N SER A 421 -18.23 -10.32 2.57
CA SER A 421 -18.32 -11.18 1.39
C SER A 421 -16.94 -11.62 0.88
N ILE A 422 -15.93 -10.74 0.93
CA ILE A 422 -14.56 -11.07 0.51
C ILE A 422 -13.94 -12.13 1.43
N ILE A 423 -14.26 -12.12 2.73
CA ILE A 423 -13.77 -13.13 3.69
C ILE A 423 -14.40 -14.52 3.43
N LEU A 424 -15.61 -14.55 2.86
CA LEU A 424 -16.38 -15.77 2.61
C LEU A 424 -16.11 -16.42 1.26
N ILE A 425 -15.49 -15.68 0.33
CA ILE A 425 -15.00 -16.14 -0.97
C ILE A 425 -13.65 -16.81 -0.77
#